data_AF-A0A7K3CVG6-F1
#
_entry.id   AF-A0A7K3CVG6-F1
#
_cell.length_a   1.000
_cell.length_b   1.000
_cell.length_c   1.000
_cell.angle_alpha   90.00
_cell.angle_beta   90.00
_cell.angle_gamma   90.00
#
_symmetry.space_group_name_H-M   'P 1'
#
loop_
_entity.id
_entity.type
_entity.pdbx_description
1 polymer ?
#
loop_
_entity_poly.entity_id
_entity_poly.type
_entity_poly.pdbx_seq_one_letter_code
_entity_poly.pdbx_strand_id
1 'polypeptide(L)'
;VVPAGAVARVRGACPGVAVRHLYGPTEITLCATTHHLSPGAPMDDALPIGRPLPNRHAYVLDAFLRPVPPGTTGELYLAGTGLAHGYLGRPGLSAGRFVACPF
;
A
#
# COMPACT_ATOMS: atom_id res chain seq x y z
N VAL A 1 7.99 6.67 -6.72
CA VAL A 1 7.22 7.43 -5.70
C VAL A 1 6.50 8.56 -6.42
N VAL A 2 5.19 8.76 -6.16
CA VAL A 2 4.42 9.85 -6.76
C VAL A 2 4.72 11.16 -6.02
N PRO A 3 5.27 12.21 -6.68
CA PRO A 3 5.61 13.45 -5.99
C PRO A 3 4.36 14.25 -5.64
N ALA A 4 4.24 14.72 -4.38
CA ALA A 4 3.13 15.55 -3.94
C ALA A 4 2.98 16.83 -4.79
N GLY A 5 4.08 17.49 -5.13
CA GLY A 5 4.06 18.67 -6.00
C GLY A 5 3.47 18.40 -7.40
N ALA A 6 3.65 17.20 -7.96
CA ALA A 6 3.02 16.85 -9.24
C ALA A 6 1.49 16.73 -9.10
N VAL A 7 1.03 16.11 -8.00
CA VAL A 7 -0.40 16.02 -7.67
C VAL A 7 -1.01 17.39 -7.42
N ALA A 8 -0.32 18.27 -6.68
CA ALA A 8 -0.75 19.65 -6.46
C ALA A 8 -0.97 20.41 -7.77
N ARG A 9 -0.05 20.31 -8.73
CA ARG A 9 -0.19 20.95 -10.05
C ARG A 9 -1.41 20.46 -10.82
N VAL A 10 -1.66 19.15 -10.84
CA VAL A 10 -2.84 18.58 -11.51
C VAL A 10 -4.13 19.09 -10.85
N ARG A 11 -4.19 19.12 -9.52
CA ARG A 11 -5.37 19.61 -8.79
C ARG A 11 -5.58 21.12 -8.94
N GLY A 12 -4.49 21.90 -9.06
CA GLY A 12 -4.57 23.33 -9.36
C GLY A 12 -5.09 23.60 -10.78
N ALA A 13 -4.66 22.81 -11.76
CA ALA A 13 -5.12 22.92 -13.15
C ALA A 13 -6.55 22.36 -13.36
N CYS A 14 -6.97 21.39 -12.54
CA CYS A 14 -8.28 20.75 -12.62
C CYS A 14 -8.94 20.70 -11.22
N PRO A 15 -9.51 21.80 -10.72
CA PRO A 15 -10.01 21.89 -9.33
C PRO A 15 -11.08 20.86 -8.95
N GLY A 16 -11.86 20.38 -9.93
CA GLY A 16 -12.89 19.37 -9.73
C GLY A 16 -12.40 17.92 -9.74
N VAL A 17 -11.10 17.67 -9.92
CA VAL A 17 -10.56 16.30 -10.03
C VAL A 17 -10.39 15.64 -8.66
N ALA A 18 -10.85 14.40 -8.55
CA ALA A 18 -10.48 13.52 -7.45
C ALA A 18 -9.20 12.76 -7.83
N VAL A 19 -8.27 12.61 -6.88
CA VAL A 19 -7.04 11.86 -7.08
C VAL A 19 -7.05 10.62 -6.20
N ARG A 20 -6.67 9.47 -6.77
CA ARG A 20 -6.53 8.23 -6.03
C ARG A 20 -5.10 7.72 -6.16
N HIS A 21 -4.37 7.74 -5.05
CA HIS A 21 -3.03 7.17 -4.97
C HIS A 21 -3.15 5.71 -4.59
N LEU A 22 -2.53 4.86 -5.39
CA LEU A 22 -2.58 3.41 -5.25
C LEU A 22 -1.18 2.90 -4.97
N TYR A 23 -1.08 1.92 -4.08
CA TYR A 23 0.18 1.24 -3.81
C TYR A 23 -0.08 -0.25 -3.74
N GLY A 24 0.79 -1.03 -4.36
CA GLY A 24 0.83 -2.48 -4.20
C GLY A 24 2.00 -3.06 -4.99
N PRO A 25 2.69 -4.08 -4.45
CA PRO A 25 3.64 -4.86 -5.22
C PRO A 25 2.92 -5.74 -6.25
N THR A 26 3.67 -6.34 -7.18
CA THR A 26 3.10 -7.23 -8.22
C THR A 26 2.43 -8.45 -7.58
N GLU A 27 3.00 -8.91 -6.47
CA GLU A 27 2.65 -10.09 -5.69
C GLU A 27 1.24 -10.02 -5.05
N ILE A 28 0.60 -8.85 -5.01
CA ILE A 28 -0.79 -8.68 -4.55
C ILE A 28 -1.74 -8.16 -5.66
N THR A 29 -1.33 -8.33 -6.92
CA THR A 29 -2.11 -7.94 -8.10
C THR A 29 -2.38 -6.42 -8.10
N LEU A 30 -1.30 -5.66 -8.37
CA LEU A 30 -1.27 -4.23 -8.63
C LEU A 30 -1.48 -3.32 -7.41
N CYS A 31 -2.59 -3.42 -6.70
CA CYS A 31 -2.95 -2.44 -5.66
C CYS A 31 -3.31 -3.16 -4.37
N ALA A 32 -2.60 -2.87 -3.29
CA ALA A 32 -2.94 -3.32 -1.94
C ALA A 32 -3.76 -2.27 -1.20
N THR A 33 -3.33 -1.02 -1.29
CA THR A 33 -3.86 0.10 -0.53
C THR A 33 -4.24 1.26 -1.45
N THR A 34 -5.13 2.11 -0.96
CA THR A 34 -5.58 3.30 -1.66
C THR A 34 -5.69 4.49 -0.71
N HIS A 35 -5.27 5.66 -1.18
CA HIS A 35 -5.55 6.94 -0.57
C HIS A 35 -6.36 7.80 -1.54
N HIS A 36 -7.51 8.30 -1.09
CA HIS A 36 -8.42 9.11 -1.88
C HIS A 36 -8.36 10.57 -1.45
N LEU A 37 -8.00 11.44 -2.38
CA LEU A 37 -8.04 12.88 -2.24
C LEU A 37 -9.23 13.42 -3.01
N SER A 38 -10.28 13.81 -2.28
CA SER A 38 -11.41 14.50 -2.85
C SER A 38 -11.00 15.87 -3.45
N PRO A 39 -11.78 16.41 -4.39
CA PRO A 39 -11.62 17.79 -4.85
C PRO A 39 -11.58 18.76 -3.66
N GLY A 40 -10.64 19.71 -3.67
CA GLY A 40 -10.48 20.70 -2.59
C GLY A 40 -9.92 20.19 -1.25
N ALA A 41 -9.73 18.87 -1.06
CA ALA A 41 -9.13 18.35 0.17
C ALA A 41 -7.70 18.90 0.40
N PRO A 42 -7.31 19.17 1.66
CA PRO A 42 -5.92 19.49 1.99
C PRO A 42 -5.01 18.31 1.66
N MET A 43 -3.73 18.59 1.42
CA MET A 43 -2.73 17.60 1.06
C MET A 43 -1.43 17.90 1.79
N ASP A 44 -0.84 16.86 2.38
CA ASP A 44 0.44 16.93 3.06
C ASP A 44 1.61 16.91 2.05
N ASP A 45 2.82 17.19 2.53
CA ASP A 45 4.05 17.18 1.72
C ASP A 45 4.40 15.79 1.17
N ALA A 46 3.90 14.73 1.81
CA ALA A 46 4.04 13.36 1.36
C ALA A 46 2.66 12.71 1.18
N LEU A 47 2.50 11.99 0.07
CA LEU A 47 1.23 11.34 -0.24
C LEU A 47 1.17 9.95 0.40
N PRO A 48 0.25 9.69 1.36
CA PRO A 48 0.15 8.38 1.98
C PRO A 48 -0.23 7.30 0.97
N ILE A 49 0.17 6.06 1.22
CA ILE A 49 -0.32 4.89 0.48
C ILE A 49 -1.75 4.50 0.89
N GLY A 50 -2.25 5.09 1.98
CA GLY A 50 -3.64 4.99 2.43
C GLY A 50 -3.99 3.71 3.15
N ARG A 51 -5.22 3.21 2.94
CA ARG A 51 -5.78 2.04 3.64
C ARG A 51 -5.95 0.85 2.69
N PRO A 52 -5.97 -0.39 3.20
CA PRO A 52 -6.21 -1.56 2.38
C PRO A 52 -7.51 -1.46 1.56
N LEU A 53 -7.46 -1.97 0.34
CA LEU A 53 -8.67 -2.21 -0.46
C LEU A 53 -9.53 -3.32 0.19
N PRO A 54 -10.83 -3.43 -0.16
CA PRO A 54 -11.69 -4.47 0.38
C PRO A 54 -11.09 -5.87 0.26
N ASN A 55 -11.25 -6.69 1.30
CA ASN A 55 -10.71 -8.06 1.40
C ASN A 55 -9.18 -8.14 1.27
N ARG A 56 -8.47 -7.05 1.52
CA ARG A 56 -7.01 -7.01 1.66
C ARG A 56 -6.67 -6.46 3.05
N HIS A 57 -5.51 -6.87 3.56
CA HIS A 57 -5.01 -6.47 4.86
C HIS A 57 -3.58 -5.96 4.72
N ALA A 58 -3.23 -5.00 5.56
CA ALA A 58 -1.88 -4.45 5.66
C ALA A 58 -1.47 -4.38 7.12
N TYR A 59 -0.28 -4.89 7.43
CA TYR A 59 0.30 -4.92 8.76
C TYR A 59 1.67 -4.26 8.72
N VAL A 60 1.99 -3.44 9.72
CA VAL A 60 3.34 -2.91 9.91
C VAL A 60 3.93 -3.67 11.09
N LEU A 61 4.94 -4.50 10.81
CA LEU A 61 5.46 -5.49 11.75
C LEU A 61 6.92 -5.22 12.11
N ASP A 62 7.32 -5.67 13.30
CA ASP A 62 8.73 -5.76 13.68
C ASP A 62 9.38 -7.07 13.17
N ALA A 63 10.67 -7.25 13.47
CA ALA A 63 11.44 -8.43 13.06
C ALA A 63 10.94 -9.77 13.65
N PHE A 64 10.03 -9.72 14.63
CA PHE A 64 9.42 -10.89 15.27
C PHE A 64 7.95 -11.07 14.84
N LEU A 65 7.53 -10.40 13.75
CA LEU A 65 6.18 -10.43 13.20
C LEU A 65 5.11 -9.90 14.17
N ARG A 66 5.46 -8.97 15.06
CA ARG A 66 4.51 -8.32 15.96
C ARG A 66 4.11 -6.95 15.41
N PRO A 67 2.83 -6.55 15.48
CA PRO A 67 2.40 -5.21 15.08
C PRO A 67 3.14 -4.13 15.87
N VAL A 68 3.69 -3.14 15.16
CA VAL A 68 4.34 -2.00 15.80
C VAL A 68 3.30 -0.94 16.21
N PRO A 69 3.55 -0.13 17.26
CA PRO A 69 2.68 0.97 17.63
C PRO A 69 2.57 2.05 16.53
N PRO A 70 1.46 2.82 16.47
CA PRO A 70 1.31 3.93 15.54
C PRO A 70 2.49 4.91 15.58
N GLY A 71 2.96 5.34 14.41
CA GLY A 71 4.11 6.24 14.26
C GLY A 71 5.48 5.56 14.32
N THR A 72 5.54 4.26 14.63
CA THR A 72 6.79 3.48 14.62
C THR A 72 7.05 2.90 13.23
N THR A 73 8.29 2.98 12.76
CA THR A 73 8.71 2.33 11.51
C THR A 73 8.77 0.81 11.69
N GLY A 74 8.19 0.08 10.75
CA GLY A 74 8.30 -1.38 10.65
C GLY A 74 8.18 -1.83 9.19
N GLU A 75 8.23 -3.14 8.97
CA GLU A 75 8.10 -3.74 7.64
C GLU A 75 6.62 -3.93 7.28
N LEU A 76 6.25 -3.57 6.05
CA LEU A 76 4.88 -3.69 5.56
C LEU A 76 4.62 -5.10 5.02
N TYR A 77 3.71 -5.83 5.66
CA TYR A 77 3.19 -7.12 5.21
C TYR A 77 1.76 -6.96 4.68
N LEU A 78 1.44 -7.71 3.63
CA LEU A 78 0.15 -7.65 2.97
C LEU A 78 -0.49 -9.05 2.93
N ALA A 79 -1.80 -9.11 3.14
CA ALA A 79 -2.57 -10.36 3.12
C ALA A 79 -3.95 -10.19 2.45
N GLY A 80 -4.64 -11.31 2.23
CA GLY A 80 -5.99 -11.33 1.67
C GLY A 80 -6.01 -11.54 0.15
N THR A 81 -7.05 -11.02 -0.50
CA THR A 81 -7.32 -11.27 -1.91
C THR A 81 -6.32 -10.59 -2.85
N GLY A 82 -6.05 -11.24 -3.99
CA GLY A 82 -5.09 -10.76 -4.97
C GLY A 82 -3.64 -11.19 -4.72
N LEU A 83 -3.34 -11.89 -3.62
CA LEU A 83 -2.05 -12.56 -3.46
C LEU A 83 -1.82 -13.55 -4.61
N ALA A 84 -0.64 -13.47 -5.22
CA ALA A 84 -0.16 -14.47 -6.15
C ALA A 84 0.09 -15.80 -5.42
N HIS A 85 0.12 -16.91 -6.16
CA HIS A 85 0.51 -18.21 -5.60
C HIS A 85 2.00 -18.30 -5.26
N GLY A 86 2.82 -17.35 -5.75
CA GLY A 86 4.26 -17.33 -5.58
C GLY A 86 4.99 -17.11 -6.89
N TYR A 87 6.30 -17.33 -6.86
CA TYR A 87 7.17 -17.23 -8.03
C TYR A 87 7.29 -18.60 -8.73
N LEU A 88 7.00 -18.63 -10.04
CA LEU A 88 7.03 -19.86 -10.84
C LEU A 88 8.43 -20.49 -10.83
N GLY A 89 8.50 -21.80 -10.55
CA GLY A 89 9.76 -22.55 -10.52
C GLY A 89 10.72 -22.15 -9.39
N ARG A 90 10.28 -21.34 -8.41
CA ARG A 90 11.13 -20.81 -7.34
C ARG A 90 10.52 -21.02 -5.94
N PRO A 91 10.24 -22.27 -5.53
CA PRO A 91 9.50 -22.56 -4.29
C PRO A 91 10.16 -22.02 -3.02
N GLY A 92 11.50 -22.06 -2.91
CA GLY A 92 12.21 -21.50 -1.76
C GLY A 92 12.07 -19.98 -1.63
N LEU A 93 12.08 -19.25 -2.76
CA LEU A 93 11.84 -17.80 -2.75
C LEU A 93 10.38 -17.49 -2.43
N SER A 94 9.44 -18.28 -2.96
CA SER A 94 8.01 -18.17 -2.64
C SER A 94 7.79 -18.34 -1.14
N ALA A 95 8.30 -19.41 -0.55
CA ALA A 95 8.16 -19.68 0.89
C ALA A 95 8.80 -18.58 1.76
N GLY A 96 9.87 -17.93 1.29
CA GLY A 96 10.51 -16.83 2.00
C GLY A 96 9.80 -15.47 1.90
N ARG A 97 8.85 -15.30 0.96
CA ARG A 97 8.12 -14.02 0.75
C ARG A 97 6.61 -14.13 1.00
N PHE A 98 6.04 -15.31 0.81
CA PHE A 98 4.64 -15.64 1.07
C PHE A 98 4.57 -16.51 2.33
N VAL A 99 4.77 -15.88 3.48
CA VAL A 99 4.79 -16.55 4.79
C VAL A 99 3.38 -16.69 5.37
N ALA A 100 3.22 -17.56 6.37
CA ALA A 100 1.94 -17.72 7.07
C ALA A 100 1.56 -16.42 7.81
N CYS A 101 0.28 -16.04 7.71
CA CYS A 101 -0.27 -14.91 8.45
C CYS A 101 -0.60 -15.34 9.90
N PRO A 102 -0.05 -14.70 10.94
CA PRO A 102 -0.34 -15.04 12.34
C PRO A 102 -1.58 -14.31 12.91
N PHE A 103 -2.41 -13.68 12.06
CA PHE A 103 -3.56 -12.83 12.43
C PHE A 103 -4.83 -13.23 11.68
#